data_AF-A0A2G8RL92-F1
#
_entry.id   AF-A0A2G8RL92-F1
#
_cell.length_a   1.000
_cell.length_b   1.000
_cell.length_c   1.000
_cell.angle_alpha   90.00
_cell.angle_beta   90.00
_cell.angle_gamma   90.00
#
_symmetry.space_group_name_H-M   'P 1'
#
loop_
_entity.id
_entity.type
_entity.pdbx_description
1 polymer ?
#
loop_
_entity_poly.entity_id
_entity_poly.type
_entity_poly.pdbx_seq_one_letter_code
_entity_poly.pdbx_strand_id
1 'polypeptide(L)' 'HRPTRKREKVFGRFKSHRQAPRFLTAHDPIKLIFRPRRYRLTAKSYRHARADAFSLWADYAADMAA' A
#
# COMPACT_ATOMS: atom_id res chain seq x y z
N HIS A 1 8.57 -19.75 8.20
CA HIS A 1 8.53 -18.68 7.17
C HIS A 1 8.90 -17.34 7.82
N ARG A 2 10.10 -16.79 7.57
CA ARG A 2 10.57 -15.51 8.18
C ARG A 2 10.14 -14.30 7.33
N PRO A 3 9.36 -13.33 7.87
CA PRO A 3 8.94 -12.13 7.14
C PRO A 3 10.10 -11.20 6.73
N THR A 4 11.27 -11.38 7.34
CA THR A 4 12.48 -10.57 7.17
C THR A 4 12.96 -10.51 5.71
N ARG A 5 12.86 -11.62 4.97
CA ARG A 5 13.31 -11.69 3.56
C ARG A 5 12.60 -10.73 2.63
N LYS A 6 11.30 -10.48 2.83
CA LYS A 6 10.56 -9.53 1.97
C LYS A 6 11.03 -8.11 2.22
N ARG A 7 11.23 -7.76 3.50
CA ARG A 7 11.69 -6.43 3.89
C ARG A 7 13.11 -6.18 3.38
N GLU A 8 14.01 -7.14 3.53
CA GLU A 8 15.39 -7.09 3.00
C GLU A 8 15.44 -6.98 1.47
N LYS A 9 14.63 -7.75 0.74
CA LYS A 9 14.52 -7.62 -0.74
C LYS A 9 14.03 -6.24 -1.17
N VAL A 10 13.13 -5.63 -0.40
CA VAL A 10 12.66 -4.26 -0.68
C VAL A 10 13.75 -3.25 -0.34
N PHE A 11 14.45 -3.41 0.78
CA PHE A 11 15.59 -2.58 1.15
C PHE A 11 16.73 -2.62 0.12
N GLY A 12 17.04 -3.80 -0.45
CA GLY A 12 18.05 -3.96 -1.49
C GLY A 12 17.73 -3.27 -2.82
N ARG A 13 16.51 -2.76 -3.01
CA ARG A 13 16.14 -1.95 -4.18
C ARG A 13 16.43 -0.46 -4.00
N PHE A 14 16.68 -0.01 -2.77
CA PHE A 14 17.00 1.38 -2.48
C PHE A 14 18.51 1.59 -2.42
N LYS A 15 18.99 2.68 -3.03
CA LYS A 15 20.41 3.07 -2.98
C LYS A 15 20.86 3.49 -1.57
N SER A 16 19.92 3.89 -0.70
CA SER A 16 20.20 4.27 0.68
C SER A 16 19.20 3.65 1.66
N HIS A 17 19.74 3.13 2.77
CA HIS A 17 18.96 2.58 3.87
C HIS A 17 18.07 3.63 4.57
N ARG A 18 18.34 4.94 4.40
CA ARG A 18 17.54 6.03 4.97
C ARG A 18 16.31 6.39 4.12
N GLN A 19 16.33 6.06 2.82
CA GLN A 19 15.20 6.34 1.91
C GLN A 19 14.09 5.29 2.04
N ALA A 20 14.47 4.05 2.34
CA ALA A 20 13.54 2.94 2.38
C ALA A 20 12.53 2.99 3.55
N PRO A 21 12.88 3.43 4.77
CA PRO A 21 11.90 3.64 5.84
C PRO A 21 10.82 4.64 5.43
N ARG A 22 11.17 5.80 4.86
CA ARG A 22 10.20 6.80 4.39
C ARG A 22 9.26 6.23 3.34
N PHE A 23 9.80 5.48 2.39
CA PHE A 23 9.01 4.79 1.37
C PHE A 23 8.06 3.75 1.98
N LEU A 24 8.53 2.91 2.91
CA LEU A 24 7.72 1.88 3.53
C LEU A 24 6.60 2.48 4.40
N THR A 25 6.90 3.50 5.20
CA THR A 25 5.92 4.16 6.06
C THR A 25 4.78 4.77 5.25
N ALA A 26 5.06 5.39 4.11
CA ALA A 26 4.03 5.93 3.21
C ALA A 26 3.28 4.81 2.45
N HIS A 27 3.95 3.71 2.10
CA HIS A 27 3.34 2.64 1.30
C HIS A 27 2.57 1.58 2.09
N ASP A 28 2.78 1.46 3.39
CA ASP A 28 2.09 0.46 4.20
C ASP A 28 0.58 0.77 4.37
N PRO A 29 0.14 2.03 4.58
CA PRO A 29 -1.27 2.42 4.50
C PRO A 29 -1.90 2.14 3.12
N ILE A 30 -1.16 2.42 2.04
CA ILE A 30 -1.60 2.13 0.65
C ILE A 30 -1.85 0.64 0.47
N LYS A 31 -0.95 -0.22 0.97
CA LYS A 31 -1.13 -1.67 0.87
C LYS A 31 -2.35 -2.17 1.64
N LEU A 32 -2.71 -1.54 2.75
CA LEU A 32 -3.88 -1.91 3.54
C LEU A 32 -5.18 -1.65 2.75
N ILE A 33 -5.27 -0.47 2.13
CA ILE A 33 -6.46 -0.01 1.39
C ILE A 33 -6.60 -0.73 0.04
N PHE A 34 -5.49 -0.90 -0.70
CA PHE A 34 -5.52 -1.43 -2.08
C PHE A 34 -5.34 -2.95 -2.20
N ARG A 35 -5.13 -3.68 -1.10
CA ARG A 35 -5.04 -5.15 -1.09
C ARG A 35 -6.15 -5.83 -0.29
N PRO A 36 -7.44 -5.56 -0.58
CA PRO A 36 -8.50 -6.41 -0.06
C PRO A 36 -8.28 -7.83 -0.58
N ARG A 37 -8.54 -8.82 0.28
CA ARG A 37 -8.30 -10.25 0.00
C ARG A 37 -9.15 -10.70 -1.18
N ARG A 38 -8.64 -10.54 -2.41
CA ARG A 38 -9.34 -10.77 -3.68
C ARG A 38 -10.00 -12.15 -3.76
N TYR A 39 -9.38 -13.16 -3.16
CA TYR A 39 -9.91 -14.53 -3.10
C TYR A 39 -11.16 -14.69 -2.22
N ARG A 40 -11.52 -13.68 -1.42
CA ARG A 40 -12.72 -13.64 -0.58
C ARG A 40 -13.83 -12.78 -1.17
N LEU A 41 -13.60 -12.16 -2.33
CA LEU A 41 -14.52 -11.19 -2.91
C LEU A 41 -14.94 -11.63 -4.31
N THR A 42 -16.21 -11.42 -4.63
CA THR A 42 -16.67 -11.52 -6.01
C THR A 42 -16.02 -10.41 -6.85
N ALA A 43 -15.95 -10.59 -8.17
CA ALA A 43 -15.38 -9.58 -9.06
C ALA A 43 -16.09 -8.22 -8.93
N LYS A 44 -17.42 -8.21 -8.74
CA LYS A 44 -18.21 -6.98 -8.56
C LYS A 44 -17.84 -6.28 -7.25
N SER A 45 -17.86 -7.01 -6.14
CA SER A 45 -17.48 -6.47 -4.82
C SER A 45 -16.05 -5.95 -4.80
N TYR A 46 -15.13 -6.64 -5.50
CA TYR A 46 -13.74 -6.21 -5.61
C TYR A 46 -13.60 -4.88 -6.38
N ARG A 47 -14.38 -4.68 -7.46
CA ARG A 47 -14.38 -3.41 -8.21
C ARG A 47 -14.91 -2.25 -7.36
N HIS A 48 -15.99 -2.46 -6.61
CA HIS A 48 -16.54 -1.44 -5.70
C HIS A 48 -15.54 -1.08 -4.61
N ALA A 49 -14.98 -2.08 -3.89
CA ALA A 49 -13.97 -1.84 -2.87
C ALA A 49 -12.73 -1.10 -3.41
N ARG A 50 -12.37 -1.31 -4.69
CA ARG A 50 -11.29 -0.58 -5.36
C ARG A 50 -11.67 0.87 -5.69
N ALA A 51 -12.91 1.13 -6.09
CA ALA A 51 -13.39 2.50 -6.32
C ALA A 51 -13.43 3.28 -5.01
N ASP A 52 -13.97 2.69 -3.95
CA ASP A 52 -14.03 3.30 -2.61
C ASP A 52 -12.62 3.60 -2.07
N ALA A 53 -11.69 2.66 -2.27
CA ALA A 53 -10.27 2.85 -1.95
C ALA A 53 -9.62 4.02 -2.71
N PHE A 54 -10.01 4.26 -3.96
CA PHE A 54 -9.50 5.39 -4.75
C PHE A 54 -10.07 6.72 -4.27
N SER A 55 -11.36 6.78 -3.92
CA SER A 55 -11.97 7.99 -3.33
C SER A 55 -11.29 8.36 -2.01
N LEU A 56 -11.14 7.39 -1.09
CA LEU A 56 -10.46 7.61 0.18
C LEU A 56 -9.01 8.09 -0.01
N TRP A 57 -8.31 7.55 -1.00
CA TRP A 57 -6.95 7.98 -1.33
C TRP A 57 -6.89 9.40 -1.89
N ALA A 58 -7.88 9.81 -2.69
CA ALA A 58 -7.95 11.18 -3.20
C ALA A 58 -8.11 12.19 -2.05
N ASP A 59 -8.94 11.88 -1.06
CA ASP A 59 -9.14 12.73 0.12
C ASP A 59 -7.84 12.84 0.94
N TYR A 60 -7.15 11.72 1.21
CA TYR A 60 -5.86 11.75 1.90
C TYR A 60 -4.78 12.51 1.12
N ALA A 61 -4.75 12.38 -0.21
CA ALA A 61 -3.79 13.08 -1.04
C ALA A 61 -4.05 14.59 -1.06
N ALA A 62 -5.33 15.00 -1.02
CA ALA A 62 -5.71 16.40 -0.88
C ALA A 62 -5.31 16.96 0.50
N ASP A 63 -5.54 16.19 1.57
CA ASP A 63 -5.17 16.56 2.95
C ASP A 63 -3.65 16.68 3.13
N MET A 64 -2.85 15.83 2.48
CA MET A 64 -1.38 15.96 2.50
C MET A 64 -0.82 17.10 1.65
N ALA A 65 -1.64 17.70 0.79
CA ALA A 65 -1.24 18.80 -0.10
C ALA A 65 -1.65 20.19 0.43
N ALA A 66 -2.45 20.25 1.49
CA ALA A 66 -2.84 21.47 2.20
C ALA A 66 -1.78 21.88 3.24
#